data_AF-A0A5N8ULP4-F1
#
_entry.id   AF-A0A5N8ULP4-F1
#
_cell.length_a   1.000
_cell.length_b   1.000
_cell.length_c   1.000
_cell.angle_alpha   90.00
_cell.angle_beta   90.00
_cell.angle_gamma   90.00
#
_symmetry.space_group_name_H-M   'P 1'
#
loop_
_entity.id
_entity.type
_entity.pdbx_description
1 polymer ?
#
loop_
_entity_poly.entity_id
_entity_poly.type
_entity_poly.pdbx_seq_one_letter_code
_entity_poly.pdbx_strand_id
1 'polypeptide(L)'
;MKPISLDGVERFLQRLEQNEKVIFRDYPDHLLLPIVPFFQLVHLGNLETVIEMILQFEIMTKGMFIRVDGFLTFTIVEQDYLEDEVRHFAINLFENMRF
;
A
#
# COMPACT_ATOMS: atom_id res chain seq x y z
N MET A 1 23.07 -10.71 -2.96
CA MET A 1 21.76 -10.29 -2.45
C MET A 1 21.91 -10.03 -0.96
N LYS A 2 21.66 -8.80 -0.48
CA LYS A 2 21.57 -8.56 0.96
C LYS A 2 20.30 -9.25 1.47
N PRO A 3 20.33 -9.93 2.63
CA PRO A 3 19.12 -10.50 3.21
C PRO A 3 18.16 -9.36 3.56
N ILE A 4 16.89 -9.54 3.19
CA ILE A 4 15.79 -8.66 3.58
C ILE A 4 15.76 -8.62 5.10
N SER A 5 15.73 -7.43 5.68
CA SER A 5 15.53 -7.26 7.11
C SER A 5 14.10 -7.72 7.44
N LEU A 6 13.96 -8.93 8.01
CA LEU A 6 12.66 -9.51 8.43
C LEU A 6 11.81 -8.50 9.24
N ASP A 7 12.46 -7.66 10.01
CA ASP A 7 11.87 -6.58 10.82
C ASP A 7 11.14 -5.51 9.97
N GLY A 8 11.58 -5.23 8.75
CA GLY A 8 10.93 -4.24 7.86
C GLY A 8 9.62 -4.76 7.27
N VAL A 9 9.65 -5.98 6.76
CA VAL A 9 8.46 -6.63 6.17
C VAL A 9 7.41 -6.92 7.25
N GLU A 10 7.83 -7.43 8.41
CA GLU A 10 6.91 -7.72 9.51
C GLU A 10 6.19 -6.46 9.99
N ARG A 11 6.92 -5.35 10.17
CA ARG A 11 6.31 -4.05 10.54
C ARG A 11 5.32 -3.56 9.49
N PHE A 12 5.64 -3.73 8.20
CA PHE A 12 4.71 -3.36 7.13
C PHE A 12 3.42 -4.18 7.20
N LEU A 13 3.52 -5.49 7.40
CA LEU A 13 2.35 -6.37 7.56
C LEU A 13 1.51 -6.02 8.80
N GLN A 14 2.16 -5.76 9.93
CA GLN A 14 1.48 -5.32 11.16
C GLN A 14 0.75 -3.99 10.96
N ARG A 15 1.32 -3.06 10.18
CA ARG A 15 0.68 -1.80 9.84
C ARG A 15 -0.58 -2.01 8.98
N LEU A 16 -0.51 -2.89 7.96
CA LEU A 16 -1.70 -3.24 7.16
C LEU A 16 -2.82 -3.81 8.03
N GLU A 17 -2.51 -4.73 8.93
CA GLU A 17 -3.50 -5.29 9.87
C GLU A 17 -4.11 -4.25 10.81
N GLN A 18 -3.34 -3.25 11.24
CA GLN A 18 -3.85 -2.15 12.05
C GLN A 18 -4.75 -1.23 11.23
N ASN A 19 -4.33 -0.86 10.02
CA ASN A 19 -5.11 -0.04 9.10
C ASN A 19 -6.44 -0.72 8.75
N GLU A 20 -6.45 -2.03 8.49
CA GLU A 20 -7.66 -2.83 8.22
C GLU A 20 -8.69 -2.67 9.34
N LYS A 21 -8.26 -2.84 10.61
CA LYS A 21 -9.14 -2.69 11.78
C LYS A 21 -9.73 -1.28 11.89
N VAL A 22 -8.93 -0.27 11.58
CA VAL A 22 -9.34 1.14 11.65
C VAL A 22 -10.31 1.46 10.51
N ILE A 23 -9.97 1.13 9.26
CA ILE A 23 -10.82 1.43 8.10
C ILE A 23 -12.17 0.74 8.19
N PHE A 24 -12.21 -0.57 8.47
CA PHE A 24 -13.48 -1.30 8.51
C PHE A 24 -14.39 -0.92 9.67
N ARG A 25 -13.83 -0.36 10.76
CA ARG A 25 -14.62 0.06 11.92
C ARG A 25 -15.03 1.53 11.85
N ASP A 26 -14.08 2.40 11.54
CA ASP A 26 -14.21 3.84 11.75
C ASP A 26 -14.45 4.60 10.44
N TYR A 27 -14.14 4.01 9.28
CA TYR A 27 -14.16 4.68 7.98
C TYR A 27 -14.82 3.84 6.87
N PRO A 28 -16.07 3.36 7.05
CA PRO A 28 -16.74 2.50 6.08
C PRO A 28 -17.02 3.18 4.73
N ASP A 29 -17.08 4.52 4.70
CA ASP A 29 -17.41 5.31 3.51
C ASP A 29 -16.17 5.79 2.73
N HIS A 30 -14.96 5.39 3.15
CA HIS A 30 -13.76 5.72 2.38
C HIS A 30 -13.79 5.08 0.99
N LEU A 31 -13.21 5.78 0.01
CA LEU A 31 -12.94 5.19 -1.30
C LEU A 31 -11.96 4.04 -1.15
N LEU A 32 -12.22 2.94 -1.86
CA LEU A 32 -11.35 1.78 -1.95
C LEU A 32 -10.80 1.69 -3.37
N LEU A 33 -9.48 1.82 -3.49
CA LEU A 33 -8.78 1.88 -4.77
C LEU A 33 -7.79 0.71 -4.83
N PRO A 34 -8.17 -0.45 -5.41
CA PRO A 34 -7.27 -1.59 -5.55
C PRO A 34 -6.08 -1.19 -6.42
N ILE A 35 -4.87 -1.26 -5.86
CA ILE A 35 -3.66 -0.85 -6.58
C ILE A 35 -2.98 -2.06 -7.19
N VAL A 36 -2.62 -3.05 -6.38
CA VAL A 36 -1.84 -4.22 -6.82
C VAL A 36 -2.32 -5.49 -6.12
N PRO A 37 -2.42 -6.64 -6.81
CA PRO A 37 -2.64 -7.92 -6.14
C PRO A 37 -1.60 -8.16 -5.06
N PHE A 38 -2.05 -8.41 -3.81
CA PHE A 38 -1.15 -8.44 -2.65
C PHE A 38 -0.10 -9.55 -2.77
N PHE A 39 -0.48 -10.70 -3.36
CA PHE A 39 0.44 -11.81 -3.58
C PHE A 39 1.61 -11.46 -4.52
N GLN A 40 1.50 -10.43 -5.37
CA GLN A 40 2.63 -10.05 -6.24
C GLN A 40 3.81 -9.50 -5.43
N LEU A 41 3.56 -8.91 -4.25
CA LEU A 41 4.61 -8.34 -3.41
C LEU A 41 5.60 -9.39 -2.92
N VAL A 42 5.14 -10.62 -2.64
CA VAL A 42 6.04 -11.70 -2.15
C VAL A 42 7.01 -12.21 -3.21
N HIS A 43 6.79 -11.85 -4.47
CA HIS A 43 7.65 -12.24 -5.59
C HIS A 43 8.68 -11.16 -5.95
N LEU A 44 8.72 -10.04 -5.22
CA LEU A 44 9.62 -8.92 -5.55
C LEU A 44 11.04 -9.15 -5.01
N GLY A 45 12.04 -9.05 -5.89
CA GLY A 45 13.45 -9.01 -5.53
C GLY A 45 13.88 -7.70 -4.85
N ASN A 46 13.08 -6.63 -4.98
CA ASN A 46 13.33 -5.32 -4.37
C ASN A 46 12.18 -4.87 -3.44
N LEU A 47 11.61 -5.81 -2.68
CA LEU A 47 10.46 -5.59 -1.80
C LEU A 47 10.62 -4.40 -0.84
N GLU A 48 11.79 -4.22 -0.22
CA GLU A 48 12.03 -3.12 0.73
C GLU A 48 11.80 -1.73 0.08
N THR A 49 12.34 -1.51 -1.12
CA THR A 49 12.14 -0.27 -1.87
C THR A 49 10.68 -0.03 -2.21
N VAL A 50 9.96 -1.09 -2.60
CA VAL A 50 8.54 -1.01 -2.92
C VAL A 50 7.71 -0.68 -1.68
N ILE A 51 8.03 -1.29 -0.52
CA ILE A 51 7.40 -0.95 0.77
C ILE A 51 7.65 0.51 1.14
N GLU A 52 8.89 1.00 0.99
CA GLU A 52 9.21 2.41 1.26
C GLU A 52 8.38 3.35 0.39
N MET A 53 8.23 3.08 -0.91
CA MET A 53 7.38 3.87 -1.80
C MET A 53 5.92 3.91 -1.34
N ILE A 54 5.37 2.76 -0.94
CA ILE A 54 4.00 2.65 -0.41
C ILE A 54 3.83 3.50 0.85
N LEU A 55 4.76 3.40 1.80
CA LEU A 55 4.69 4.14 3.07
C LEU A 55 4.85 5.65 2.86
N GLN A 56 5.72 6.09 1.95
CA GLN A 56 5.84 7.51 1.62
C GLN A 56 4.56 8.05 0.99
N PHE A 57 3.88 7.25 0.16
CA PHE A 57 2.62 7.65 -0.45
C PHE A 57 1.50 7.82 0.58
N GLU A 58 1.39 6.94 1.59
CA GLU A 58 0.45 7.14 2.72
C GLU A 58 0.69 8.46 3.44
N ILE A 59 1.96 8.79 3.71
CA ILE A 59 2.33 10.03 4.41
C ILE A 59 1.93 11.27 3.58
N MET A 60 2.16 11.24 2.27
CA MET A 60 1.87 12.37 1.38
C MET A 60 0.37 12.61 1.22
N THR A 61 -0.43 11.55 1.12
CA THR A 61 -1.85 11.63 0.76
C THR A 61 -2.80 11.58 1.97
N LYS A 62 -2.28 11.28 3.17
CA LYS A 62 -3.07 10.97 4.38
C LYS A 62 -4.03 9.78 4.23
N GLY A 63 -3.90 9.02 3.15
CA GLY A 63 -4.61 7.74 3.00
C GLY A 63 -3.87 6.59 3.68
N MET A 64 -4.52 5.43 3.68
CA MET A 64 -3.98 4.20 4.27
C MET A 64 -4.11 3.05 3.29
N PHE A 65 -3.10 2.18 3.24
CA PHE A 65 -3.22 0.89 2.57
C PHE A 65 -3.79 -0.15 3.52
N ILE A 66 -4.66 -0.98 2.98
CA ILE A 66 -5.22 -2.17 3.61
C ILE A 66 -5.11 -3.35 2.65
N ARG A 67 -5.30 -4.58 3.16
CA ARG A 67 -5.60 -5.72 2.30
C ARG A 67 -7.10 -5.97 2.30
N VAL A 68 -7.67 -6.06 1.10
CA VAL A 68 -9.08 -6.43 0.92
C VAL A 68 -9.23 -7.13 -0.43
N ASP A 69 -10.01 -8.21 -0.47
CA ASP A 69 -10.29 -9.00 -1.68
C ASP A 69 -9.05 -9.47 -2.46
N GLY A 70 -7.93 -9.69 -1.76
CA GLY A 70 -6.67 -10.15 -2.36
C GLY A 70 -5.79 -9.04 -2.95
N PHE A 71 -6.18 -7.77 -2.79
CA PHE A 71 -5.41 -6.61 -3.24
C PHE A 71 -4.78 -5.85 -2.09
N LEU A 72 -3.63 -5.23 -2.35
CA LEU A 72 -3.21 -4.05 -1.63
C LEU A 72 -4.03 -2.87 -2.16
N THR A 73 -4.88 -2.34 -1.31
CA THR A 73 -5.90 -1.36 -1.66
C THR A 73 -5.61 -0.07 -0.93
N PHE A 74 -5.53 1.02 -1.67
CA PHE A 74 -5.41 2.37 -1.11
C PHE A 74 -6.78 2.86 -0.67
N THR A 75 -6.84 3.46 0.51
CA THR A 75 -8.06 3.98 1.12
C THR A 75 -7.90 5.46 1.44
N ILE A 76 -8.91 6.25 1.08
CA ILE A 76 -8.87 7.69 1.27
C ILE A 76 -10.29 8.26 1.36
N VAL A 77 -10.43 9.38 2.07
CA VAL A 77 -11.66 10.17 2.08
C VAL A 77 -11.87 10.76 0.68
N GLU A 78 -13.10 10.73 0.16
CA GLU A 78 -13.41 11.22 -1.20
C GLU A 78 -12.98 12.68 -1.43
N GLN A 79 -13.07 13.55 -0.42
CA GLN A 79 -12.67 14.95 -0.55
C GLN A 79 -11.16 15.15 -0.72
N ASP A 80 -10.35 14.21 -0.24
CA ASP A 80 -8.88 14.25 -0.34
C ASP A 80 -8.37 13.47 -1.56
N TYR A 81 -9.26 12.83 -2.33
CA TYR A 81 -8.88 12.02 -3.48
C TYR A 81 -8.49 12.88 -4.68
N LEU A 82 -7.24 12.72 -5.11
CA LEU A 82 -6.71 13.29 -6.35
C LEU A 82 -6.34 12.16 -7.31
N GLU A 83 -7.16 11.96 -8.34
CA GLU A 83 -7.01 10.86 -9.30
C GLU A 83 -5.62 10.83 -9.93
N ASP A 84 -5.10 11.99 -10.34
CA ASP A 84 -3.79 12.08 -10.97
C ASP A 84 -2.68 11.63 -10.01
N GLU A 85 -2.73 11.97 -8.73
CA GLU A 85 -1.69 11.55 -7.77
C GLU A 85 -1.68 10.03 -7.57
N VAL A 86 -2.86 9.43 -7.39
CA VAL A 86 -3.01 7.98 -7.25
C VAL A 86 -2.57 7.26 -8.53
N ARG A 87 -2.92 7.79 -9.70
CA ARG A 87 -2.52 7.23 -11.00
C ARG A 87 -1.00 7.27 -11.18
N HIS A 88 -0.36 8.42 -10.92
CA HIS A 88 1.09 8.55 -11.03
C HIS A 88 1.81 7.64 -10.03
N PHE A 89 1.30 7.53 -8.80
CA PHE A 89 1.84 6.59 -7.82
C PHE A 89 1.75 5.14 -8.30
N ALA A 90 0.58 4.70 -8.79
CA ALA A 90 0.41 3.34 -9.26
C ALA A 90 1.38 3.02 -10.42
N ILE A 91 1.49 3.91 -11.40
CA ILE A 91 2.45 3.76 -12.51
C ILE A 91 3.88 3.64 -11.97
N ASN A 92 4.31 4.58 -11.12
CA ASN A 92 5.65 4.57 -10.53
C ASN A 92 5.91 3.30 -9.72
N LEU A 93 4.93 2.83 -8.94
CA LEU A 93 5.03 1.59 -8.16
C LEU A 93 5.31 0.41 -9.09
N PHE A 94 4.50 0.24 -10.14
CA PHE A 94 4.65 -0.85 -11.09
C PHE A 94 5.96 -0.78 -11.88
N GLU A 95 6.39 0.41 -12.29
CA GLU A 95 7.67 0.61 -12.99
C GLU A 95 8.88 0.27 -12.11
N ASN A 96 8.75 0.39 -10.80
CA ASN A 96 9.81 0.08 -9.84
C ASN A 96 9.75 -1.35 -9.30
N MET A 97 8.66 -2.10 -9.48
CA MET A 97 8.61 -3.52 -9.12
C MET A 97 9.61 -4.34 -9.96
N ARG A 98 10.44 -5.16 -9.30
CA ARG A 98 11.39 -6.08 -9.93
C ARG A 98 11.10 -7.49 -9.43
N PHE A 99 10.65 -8.35 -10.34
CA PHE A 99 10.37 -9.77 -10.11
C PHE A 99 11.62 -10.63 -10.32
#